data_AF-A0A9E7HGS6-F1
#
_entry.id   AF-A0A9E7HGS6-F1
#
_cell.length_a   1.000
_cell.length_b   1.000
_cell.length_c   1.000
_cell.angle_alpha   90.00
_cell.angle_beta   90.00
_cell.angle_gamma   90.00
#
_symmetry.space_group_name_H-M   'P 1'
#
loop_
_entity.id
_entity.type
_entity.pdbx_description
1 polymer ?
#
loop_
_entity_poly.entity_id
_entity_poly.type
_entity_poly.pdbx_seq_one_letter_code
_entity_poly.pdbx_strand_id
1 'polypeptide(L)'
;MEETLKSLSLDYLNLLINGQAFSDVTFSVEGRLVHAHRCVLAARSLFFRRFFCGSDPSSPRRPSEATVIPVNSVSYEVFLLILQFLYSGQTTAVPQKHELRPGCGERGCWHTHCTAAVDLALDTLAAARSFGVKQLEQNTEVSSQTHTYMARPILPSPNSLGSDSHC
;
A
#
# COMPACT_ATOMS: atom_id res chain seq x y z
N MET A 1 1.89 -25.50 8.53
CA MET A 1 0.97 -24.42 8.96
C MET A 1 1.30 -23.12 8.21
N GLU A 2 2.54 -22.64 8.27
CA GLU A 2 3.01 -21.46 7.51
C GLU A 2 2.71 -21.52 6.00
N GLU A 3 2.98 -22.67 5.37
CA GLU A 3 2.76 -22.87 3.93
C GLU A 3 1.28 -22.81 3.52
N THR A 4 0.39 -23.30 4.38
CA THR A 4 -1.06 -23.23 4.19
C THR A 4 -1.58 -21.79 4.25
N LEU A 5 -1.03 -20.97 5.17
CA LEU A 5 -1.39 -19.55 5.26
C LEU A 5 -0.88 -18.75 4.05
N LYS A 6 0.30 -19.12 3.53
CA LYS A 6 0.84 -18.53 2.29
C LYS A 6 -0.02 -18.88 1.07
N SER A 7 -0.44 -20.15 0.93
CA SER A 7 -1.35 -20.54 -0.15
C SER A 7 -2.67 -19.79 -0.06
N LEU A 8 -3.29 -19.72 1.13
CA LEU A 8 -4.54 -18.99 1.33
C LEU A 8 -4.41 -17.51 0.95
N SER A 9 -3.31 -16.88 1.36
CA SER A 9 -3.04 -15.47 1.02
C SER A 9 -2.94 -15.27 -0.50
N LEU A 10 -2.29 -16.20 -1.21
CA LEU A 10 -2.17 -16.17 -2.66
C LEU A 10 -3.51 -16.39 -3.35
N ASP A 11 -4.34 -17.31 -2.85
CA ASP A 11 -5.68 -17.58 -3.38
C ASP A 11 -6.58 -16.34 -3.31
N TYR A 12 -6.53 -15.59 -2.20
CA TYR A 12 -7.24 -14.31 -2.08
C TYR A 12 -6.66 -13.22 -2.98
N LEU A 13 -5.35 -13.14 -3.18
CA LEU A 13 -4.78 -12.21 -4.17
C LEU A 13 -5.20 -12.56 -5.59
N ASN A 14 -5.26 -13.85 -5.93
CA ASN A 14 -5.77 -14.31 -7.21
C ASN A 14 -7.24 -13.93 -7.38
N LEU A 15 -8.05 -13.97 -6.31
CA LEU A 15 -9.43 -13.47 -6.33
C LEU A 15 -9.50 -11.96 -6.61
N LEU A 16 -8.57 -11.16 -6.07
CA LEU A 16 -8.50 -9.73 -6.36
C LEU A 16 -8.11 -9.44 -7.81
N ILE A 17 -7.14 -10.19 -8.37
CA ILE A 17 -6.58 -9.91 -9.71
C ILE A 17 -7.45 -10.53 -10.82
N ASN A 18 -7.87 -11.78 -10.66
CA ASN A 18 -8.53 -12.57 -11.71
C ASN A 18 -10.01 -12.87 -11.40
N GLY A 19 -10.49 -12.54 -10.20
CA GLY A 19 -11.84 -12.85 -9.74
C GLY A 19 -12.90 -11.80 -10.08
N GLN A 20 -12.69 -10.95 -11.09
CA GLN A 20 -13.61 -9.87 -11.45
C GLN A 20 -15.05 -10.35 -11.66
N ALA A 21 -15.26 -11.55 -12.21
CA ALA A 21 -16.59 -12.14 -12.42
C ALA A 21 -17.40 -12.33 -11.12
N PHE A 22 -16.73 -12.36 -9.96
CA PHE A 22 -17.35 -12.50 -8.64
C PHE A 22 -17.43 -11.18 -7.87
N SER A 23 -16.97 -10.07 -8.48
CA SER A 23 -17.00 -8.74 -7.85
C SER A 23 -18.43 -8.19 -7.76
N ASP A 24 -18.76 -7.62 -6.60
CA ASP A 24 -20.05 -7.00 -6.28
C ASP A 24 -19.91 -5.49 -6.00
N VAL A 25 -18.72 -4.94 -6.26
CA VAL A 25 -18.40 -3.52 -6.17
C VAL A 25 -17.28 -3.14 -7.13
N THR A 26 -17.42 -1.96 -7.76
CA THR A 26 -16.39 -1.37 -8.62
C THR A 26 -16.06 0.03 -8.13
N PHE A 27 -14.78 0.35 -8.01
CA PHE A 27 -14.28 1.68 -7.68
C PHE A 27 -13.67 2.35 -8.91
N SER A 28 -13.83 3.66 -9.04
CA SER A 28 -13.10 4.47 -10.02
C SER A 28 -12.05 5.29 -9.29
N VAL A 29 -10.77 5.02 -9.56
CA VAL A 29 -9.62 5.70 -8.93
C VAL A 29 -8.74 6.25 -10.05
N GLU A 30 -8.56 7.58 -10.09
CA GLU A 30 -7.80 8.25 -11.17
C GLU A 30 -8.29 7.86 -12.59
N GLY A 31 -9.61 7.65 -12.74
CA GLY A 31 -10.24 7.23 -14.00
C GLY A 31 -10.08 5.74 -14.34
N ARG A 32 -9.40 4.95 -13.48
CA ARG A 32 -9.22 3.51 -13.65
C ARG A 32 -10.25 2.75 -12.81
N LEU A 33 -10.84 1.71 -13.39
CA LEU A 33 -11.79 0.84 -12.70
C LEU A 33 -11.06 -0.25 -11.90
N VAL A 34 -11.50 -0.46 -10.66
CA VAL A 34 -10.99 -1.49 -9.74
C VAL A 34 -12.15 -2.31 -9.21
N HIS A 35 -12.17 -3.60 -9.56
CA HIS A 35 -13.18 -4.55 -9.12
C HIS A 35 -12.80 -5.15 -7.77
N ALA A 36 -13.76 -5.26 -6.85
CA ALA A 36 -13.51 -5.80 -5.50
C ALA A 36 -14.76 -6.49 -4.93
N HIS A 37 -14.62 -7.02 -3.70
CA HIS A 37 -15.64 -7.83 -3.05
C HIS A 37 -16.02 -7.23 -1.70
N ARG A 38 -17.27 -6.75 -1.56
CA ARG A 38 -17.77 -6.05 -0.37
C ARG A 38 -17.60 -6.87 0.89
N CYS A 39 -17.81 -8.19 0.81
CA CYS A 39 -17.67 -9.10 1.95
C CYS A 39 -16.25 -9.12 2.53
N VAL A 40 -15.23 -9.22 1.65
CA VAL A 40 -13.82 -9.19 2.07
C VAL A 40 -13.48 -7.83 2.69
N LEU A 41 -13.86 -6.74 2.02
CA LEU A 41 -13.61 -5.39 2.50
C LEU A 41 -14.28 -5.11 3.86
N ALA A 42 -15.56 -5.45 4.02
CA ALA A 42 -16.30 -5.26 5.26
C ALA A 42 -15.82 -6.18 6.41
N ALA A 43 -15.31 -7.37 6.09
CA ALA A 43 -14.71 -8.25 7.08
C ALA A 43 -13.41 -7.66 7.64
N ARG A 44 -12.62 -7.00 6.78
CA ARG A 44 -11.24 -6.59 7.07
C ARG A 44 -11.08 -5.09 7.38
N SER A 45 -12.10 -4.28 7.15
CA SER A 45 -12.11 -2.83 7.41
C SER A 45 -13.46 -2.38 7.98
N LEU A 46 -13.40 -1.70 9.14
CA LEU A 46 -14.58 -1.09 9.76
C LEU A 46 -15.12 0.09 8.95
N PHE A 47 -14.25 0.80 8.22
CA PHE A 47 -14.66 1.85 7.30
C PHE A 47 -15.57 1.25 6.22
N PHE A 48 -15.11 0.22 5.52
CA PHE A 48 -15.89 -0.41 4.45
C PHE A 48 -17.15 -1.09 5.00
N ARG A 49 -17.08 -1.70 6.19
CA ARG A 49 -18.27 -2.24 6.87
C ARG A 49 -19.33 -1.16 7.07
N ARG A 50 -18.97 -0.01 7.62
CA ARG A 50 -19.90 1.12 7.83
C ARG A 50 -20.35 1.72 6.51
N PHE A 51 -19.46 1.83 5.53
CA PHE A 51 -19.75 2.38 4.21
C PHE A 51 -20.81 1.53 3.48
N PHE A 52 -20.72 0.20 3.55
CA PHE A 52 -21.70 -0.69 2.90
C PHE A 52 -22.96 -0.89 3.74
N CYS A 53 -22.86 -1.06 5.06
CA CYS A 53 -24.01 -1.29 5.95
C CYS A 53 -24.79 -0.01 6.32
N GLY A 54 -24.13 1.14 6.35
CA GLY A 54 -24.71 2.43 6.74
C GLY A 54 -25.50 3.13 5.62
N SER A 55 -25.67 2.48 4.46
CA SER A 55 -26.65 2.94 3.48
C SER A 55 -28.05 2.60 3.99
N ASP A 56 -28.71 3.60 4.60
CA ASP A 56 -30.11 3.54 5.00
C ASP A 56 -30.95 2.89 3.86
N PRO A 57 -31.81 1.89 4.14
CA PRO A 57 -32.66 1.29 3.12
C PRO A 57 -33.57 2.30 2.38
N SER A 58 -33.79 3.48 2.96
CA SER A 58 -34.53 4.60 2.36
C SER A 58 -33.65 5.58 1.56
N SER A 59 -32.33 5.44 1.62
CA SER A 59 -31.41 6.26 0.84
C SER A 59 -31.38 5.76 -0.62
N PRO A 60 -31.57 6.64 -1.63
CA PRO A 60 -31.38 6.29 -3.05
C PRO A 60 -29.93 5.89 -3.37
N ARG A 61 -29.05 5.92 -2.36
CA ARG A 61 -27.62 5.64 -2.42
C ARG A 61 -27.27 4.21 -2.01
N ARG A 62 -28.22 3.27 -1.99
CA ARG A 62 -27.86 1.85 -2.15
C ARG A 62 -27.08 1.80 -3.47
N PRO A 63 -25.79 1.47 -3.47
CA PRO A 63 -25.11 1.26 -4.73
C PRO A 63 -25.76 0.02 -5.31
N SER A 64 -26.70 0.24 -6.24
CA SER A 64 -27.17 -0.75 -7.20
C SER A 64 -25.95 -1.51 -7.71
N GLU A 65 -26.11 -2.79 -8.01
CA GLU A 65 -25.02 -3.70 -8.46
C GLU A 65 -24.14 -3.09 -9.58
N ALA A 66 -24.63 -2.08 -10.30
CA ALA A 66 -23.92 -1.36 -11.37
C ALA A 66 -23.29 0.00 -10.97
N THR A 67 -23.31 0.43 -9.71
CA THR A 67 -22.82 1.78 -9.33
C THR A 67 -21.30 1.76 -9.11
N VAL A 68 -20.56 2.44 -9.99
CA VAL A 68 -19.12 2.70 -9.80
C VAL A 68 -18.92 3.75 -8.71
N ILE A 69 -18.12 3.44 -7.69
CA ILE A 69 -17.85 4.33 -6.55
C ILE A 69 -16.56 5.14 -6.82
N PRO A 70 -16.63 6.47 -6.90
CA PRO A 70 -15.43 7.28 -7.08
C PRO A 70 -14.58 7.30 -5.80
N VAL A 71 -13.26 7.19 -5.97
CA VAL A 71 -12.25 7.35 -4.92
C VAL A 71 -11.27 8.43 -5.37
N ASN A 72 -11.33 9.57 -4.68
CA ASN A 72 -10.56 10.77 -5.05
C ASN A 72 -9.50 11.14 -3.99
N SER A 73 -9.47 10.40 -2.88
CA SER A 73 -8.65 10.73 -1.70
C SER A 73 -7.24 10.15 -1.76
N VAL A 74 -7.00 9.19 -2.66
CA VAL A 74 -5.76 8.42 -2.77
C VAL A 74 -5.46 8.12 -4.24
N SER A 75 -4.19 7.92 -4.57
CA SER A 75 -3.78 7.48 -5.90
C SER A 75 -4.17 6.03 -6.15
N TYR A 76 -4.17 5.62 -7.42
CA TYR A 76 -4.46 4.25 -7.82
C TYR A 76 -3.50 3.24 -7.17
N GLU A 77 -2.20 3.56 -7.13
CA GLU A 77 -1.17 2.70 -6.53
C GLU A 77 -1.43 2.48 -5.03
N VAL A 78 -1.72 3.55 -4.29
CA VAL A 78 -2.04 3.48 -2.86
C VAL A 78 -3.30 2.65 -2.63
N PHE A 79 -4.34 2.87 -3.43
CA PHE A 79 -5.59 2.12 -3.30
C PHE A 79 -5.38 0.61 -3.53
N LEU A 80 -4.59 0.23 -4.54
CA LEU A 80 -4.24 -1.17 -4.78
C LEU A 80 -3.44 -1.78 -3.62
N LEU A 81 -2.50 -1.05 -3.01
CA LEU A 81 -1.75 -1.53 -1.86
C LEU A 81 -2.66 -1.81 -0.66
N ILE A 82 -3.63 -0.93 -0.40
CA ILE A 82 -4.65 -1.15 0.63
C ILE A 82 -5.46 -2.40 0.32
N LEU A 83 -5.93 -2.58 -0.92
CA LEU A 83 -6.68 -3.78 -1.31
C LEU A 83 -5.84 -5.05 -1.15
N GLN A 84 -4.60 -5.07 -1.64
CA GLN A 84 -3.71 -6.22 -1.51
C GLN A 84 -3.53 -6.63 -0.04
N PHE A 85 -3.37 -5.65 0.87
CA PHE A 85 -3.31 -5.94 2.29
C PHE A 85 -4.63 -6.48 2.85
N LEU A 86 -5.77 -5.91 2.45
CA LEU A 86 -7.08 -6.41 2.92
C LEU A 86 -7.30 -7.86 2.51
N TYR A 87 -6.84 -8.27 1.32
CA TYR A 87 -6.98 -9.63 0.79
C TYR A 87 -5.94 -10.61 1.32
N SER A 88 -4.67 -10.21 1.46
CA SER A 88 -3.57 -11.13 1.81
C SER A 88 -3.05 -11.02 3.23
N GLY A 89 -3.39 -9.94 3.95
CA GLY A 89 -2.78 -9.58 5.23
C GLY A 89 -1.32 -9.14 5.13
N GLN A 90 -0.77 -8.99 3.92
CA GLN A 90 0.63 -8.68 3.67
C GLN A 90 0.78 -7.38 2.87
N THR A 91 1.76 -6.57 3.22
CA THR A 91 2.16 -5.37 2.48
C THR A 91 3.34 -5.72 1.59
N THR A 92 3.11 -6.48 0.53
CA THR A 92 4.13 -6.66 -0.50
C THR A 92 4.19 -5.39 -1.33
N ALA A 93 5.04 -4.45 -0.89
CA ALA A 93 5.45 -3.29 -1.67
C ALA A 93 6.35 -3.72 -2.84
N VAL A 94 5.89 -4.69 -3.64
CA VAL A 94 6.60 -5.13 -4.84
C VAL A 94 5.71 -4.77 -6.03
N PRO A 95 5.98 -3.64 -6.68
CA PRO A 95 5.52 -3.41 -8.04
C PRO A 95 6.06 -4.57 -8.87
N GLN A 96 5.20 -5.51 -9.24
CA GLN A 96 5.57 -6.57 -10.16
C GLN A 96 5.78 -5.91 -11.53
N LYS A 97 7.06 -5.81 -11.91
CA LYS A 97 7.54 -5.65 -13.29
C LYS A 97 7.33 -4.26 -13.93
N HIS A 98 8.33 -3.41 -13.73
CA HIS A 98 8.83 -2.47 -14.74
C HIS A 98 7.87 -1.38 -15.26
N GLU A 99 7.11 -0.73 -14.38
CA GLU A 99 6.53 0.58 -14.69
C GLU A 99 7.27 1.66 -13.89
N LEU A 100 7.80 2.64 -14.62
CA LEU A 100 8.49 3.80 -14.08
C LEU A 100 7.53 4.51 -13.11
N ARG A 101 7.90 4.53 -11.84
CA ARG A 101 7.14 5.26 -10.82
C ARG A 101 7.08 6.74 -11.22
N PRO A 102 5.89 7.38 -11.24
CA PRO A 102 5.79 8.81 -11.50
C PRO A 102 6.66 9.57 -10.50
N GLY A 103 7.68 10.29 -10.99
CA GLY A 103 8.62 11.06 -10.16
C GLY A 103 9.98 10.41 -9.89
N CYS A 104 10.26 9.19 -10.37
CA CYS A 104 11.60 8.60 -10.31
C CYS A 104 12.28 8.66 -11.69
N GLY A 105 13.19 9.62 -11.89
CA GLY A 105 13.79 9.93 -13.19
C GLY A 105 15.00 9.07 -13.61
N GLU A 106 15.49 8.13 -12.78
CA GLU A 106 16.71 7.38 -13.10
C GLU A 106 16.50 5.85 -13.13
N ARG A 107 17.00 5.23 -14.21
CA ARG A 107 16.98 3.78 -14.49
C ARG A 107 17.78 2.91 -13.50
N GLY A 108 18.33 3.49 -12.43
CA GLY A 108 19.20 2.82 -11.46
C GLY A 108 18.79 3.03 -9.99
N CYS A 109 17.58 3.53 -9.73
CA CYS A 109 17.16 3.80 -8.36
C CYS A 109 16.93 2.50 -7.56
N TRP A 110 17.63 2.38 -6.43
CA TRP A 110 17.31 1.43 -5.38
C TRP A 110 16.11 1.98 -4.62
N HIS A 111 14.91 1.48 -4.92
CA HIS A 111 13.64 1.97 -4.39
C HIS A 111 13.51 1.91 -2.85
N THR A 112 14.50 1.40 -2.12
CA THR A 112 14.58 1.49 -0.67
C THR A 112 15.05 2.87 -0.15
N HIS A 113 15.62 3.72 -1.02
CA HIS A 113 16.13 5.06 -0.66
C HIS A 113 15.61 6.20 -1.55
N CYS A 114 14.58 5.97 -2.36
CA CYS A 114 13.96 7.02 -3.16
C CYS A 114 12.99 7.83 -2.29
N THR A 115 13.01 9.16 -2.37
CA THR A 115 11.97 10.01 -1.76
C THR A 115 10.58 9.58 -2.20
N ALA A 116 10.40 9.24 -3.48
CA ALA A 116 9.14 8.71 -4.00
C ALA A 116 8.69 7.39 -3.33
N ALA A 117 9.63 6.57 -2.84
CA ALA A 117 9.32 5.35 -2.09
C ALA A 117 8.81 5.65 -0.68
N VAL A 118 9.47 6.61 -0.01
CA VAL A 118 9.05 7.12 1.29
C VAL A 118 7.69 7.81 1.19
N ASP A 119 7.48 8.65 0.18
CA ASP A 119 6.22 9.39 -0.04
C ASP A 119 5.05 8.43 -0.20
N LEU A 120 5.16 7.39 -1.02
CA LEU A 120 4.11 6.38 -1.13
C LEU A 120 3.90 5.60 0.16
N ALA A 121 4.96 5.28 0.90
CA ALA A 121 4.82 4.60 2.18
C ALA A 121 4.02 5.47 3.16
N LEU A 122 4.29 6.78 3.19
CA LEU A 122 3.54 7.76 3.97
C LEU A 122 2.10 7.88 3.49
N ASP A 123 1.86 7.96 2.18
CA ASP A 123 0.52 8.04 1.60
C ASP A 123 -0.28 6.76 1.87
N THR A 124 0.37 5.59 1.79
CA THR A 124 -0.23 4.30 2.11
C THR A 124 -0.60 4.22 3.58
N LEU A 125 0.26 4.71 4.47
CA LEU A 125 -0.03 4.79 5.91
C LEU A 125 -1.18 5.75 6.20
N ALA A 126 -1.20 6.92 5.56
CA ALA A 126 -2.28 7.89 5.69
C ALA A 126 -3.62 7.30 5.20
N ALA A 127 -3.61 6.63 4.05
CA ALA A 127 -4.77 5.93 3.51
C ALA A 127 -5.25 4.82 4.44
N ALA A 128 -4.34 4.03 5.01
CA ALA A 128 -4.69 2.95 5.94
C ALA A 128 -5.51 3.45 7.14
N ARG A 129 -5.13 4.61 7.67
CA ARG A 129 -5.87 5.29 8.75
C ARG A 129 -7.27 5.68 8.28
N SER A 130 -7.39 6.29 7.11
CA SER A 130 -8.69 6.69 6.54
C SER A 130 -9.60 5.48 6.26
N PHE A 131 -9.05 4.37 5.76
CA PHE A 131 -9.78 3.13 5.50
C PHE A 131 -9.91 2.24 6.76
N GLY A 132 -9.50 2.70 7.93
CA GLY A 132 -9.66 1.97 9.20
C GLY A 132 -8.95 0.61 9.24
N VAL A 133 -7.80 0.50 8.58
CA VAL A 133 -6.98 -0.71 8.46
C VAL A 133 -5.89 -0.71 9.54
N LYS A 134 -6.30 -0.83 10.81
CA LYS A 134 -5.40 -0.67 11.97
C LYS A 134 -4.19 -1.61 12.00
N GLN A 135 -4.32 -2.82 11.43
CA GLN A 135 -3.19 -3.77 11.38
C GLN A 135 -2.08 -3.34 10.42
N LEU A 136 -2.38 -2.49 9.42
CA LEU A 136 -1.36 -1.96 8.52
C LEU A 136 -0.49 -0.91 9.23
N GLU A 137 -1.07 -0.15 10.18
CA GLU A 137 -0.36 0.86 10.97
C GLU A 137 0.81 0.24 11.77
N GLN A 138 0.59 -0.91 12.39
CA GLN A 138 1.59 -1.61 13.22
C GLN A 138 2.75 -2.18 12.40
N ASN A 139 2.50 -2.61 11.15
CA ASN A 139 3.54 -3.17 10.28
C ASN A 139 4.46 -2.10 9.68
N THR A 140 3.95 -0.89 9.43
CA THR A 140 4.75 0.22 8.89
C THR A 140 5.64 0.90 9.95
N GLU A 141 5.24 0.89 11.22
CA GLU A 141 6.05 1.43 12.32
C GLU A 141 7.34 0.59 12.53
N VAL A 142 7.28 -0.73 12.36
CA VAL A 142 8.45 -1.61 12.50
C VAL A 142 9.45 -1.45 11.35
N SER A 143 8.97 -1.20 10.12
CA SER A 143 9.85 -0.85 8.99
C SER A 143 10.54 0.51 9.16
N SER A 144 9.94 1.45 9.91
CA SER A 144 10.59 2.72 10.23
C SER A 144 11.69 2.59 11.29
N GLN A 145 11.59 1.61 12.19
CA GLN A 145 12.57 1.36 13.28
C GLN A 145 13.79 0.56 12.83
N THR A 146 13.66 -0.29 11.82
CA THR A 146 14.81 -0.98 11.21
C THR A 146 15.70 -0.02 10.42
N HIS A 147 15.14 1.09 9.92
CA HIS A 147 15.89 2.09 9.16
C HIS A 147 16.72 3.04 10.05
N THR A 148 16.30 3.31 11.30
CA THR A 148 17.08 4.11 12.25
C THR A 148 18.29 3.37 12.82
N TYR A 149 18.28 2.04 12.89
CA TYR A 149 19.40 1.27 13.45
C TYR A 149 20.59 1.11 12.47
N MET A 150 20.35 1.13 11.16
CA MET A 150 21.40 1.01 10.13
C MET A 150 21.92 2.37 9.62
N ALA A 151 21.28 3.48 10.00
CA ALA A 151 21.64 4.83 9.60
C ALA A 151 22.54 5.56 10.61
N ARG A 152 23.35 4.87 11.42
CA ARG A 152 24.52 5.50 12.06
C ARG A 152 25.65 5.52 11.03
N PRO A 153 26.03 6.68 10.47
CA PRO A 153 27.25 6.75 9.69
C PRO A 153 28.40 6.52 10.66
N ILE A 154 29.20 5.48 10.43
CA ILE A 154 30.57 5.45 10.96
C ILE A 154 31.27 6.61 10.25
N LEU A 155 31.35 7.78 10.90
CA LEU A 155 32.13 8.91 10.39
C LEU A 155 33.59 8.43 10.22
N PRO A 156 34.21 8.60 9.05
CA PRO A 156 35.64 8.42 8.94
C PRO A 156 36.34 9.57 9.66
N SER A 157 37.27 9.24 10.57
CA SER A 157 38.13 10.21 11.25
C SER A 157 38.88 11.07 10.20
N PRO A 158 38.89 12.42 10.34
CA PRO A 158 39.61 13.26 9.39
C PRO A 158 41.13 13.09 9.57
N ASN A 159 41.80 12.83 8.45
CA ASN A 159 43.22 12.61 8.24
C ASN A 159 44.15 13.52 9.07
N SER A 160 45.16 12.92 9.69
CA SER A 160 46.45 13.56 9.94
C SER A 160 47.14 13.81 8.60
N LEU A 161 46.93 15.00 8.04
CA LEU A 161 47.77 15.54 6.97
C LEU A 161 49.20 15.72 7.52
N GLY A 162 50.15 15.12 6.82
CA GLY A 162 51.57 15.32 7.05
C GLY A 162 51.99 16.77 6.83
N SER A 163 52.92 17.20 7.65
CA SER A 163 53.74 18.39 7.43
C SER A 163 55.17 17.92 7.18
N ASP A 164 55.51 17.67 5.92
CA ASP A 164 56.89 17.69 5.45
C ASP A 164 57.17 19.09 4.90
N SER A 165 58.04 19.84 5.58
CA SER A 165 59.11 20.67 5.01
C SER A 165 59.68 21.60 6.08
N HIS A 166 60.95 21.42 6.45
CA HIS A 166 61.99 22.40 6.13
C HIS A 166 63.39 21.84 6.45
N CYS A 167 64.30 22.20 5.54
CA CYS A 167 65.75 22.12 5.64
C CYS A 167 66.29 22.93 6.83
#